data_AF-A0A936KD66-F1
#
_entry.id   AF-A0A936KD66-F1
#
_cell.length_a   1.000
_cell.length_b   1.000
_cell.length_c   1.000
_cell.angle_alpha   90.00
_cell.angle_beta   90.00
_cell.angle_gamma   90.00
#
_symmetry.space_group_name_H-M   'P 1'
#
loop_
_entity.id
_entity.type
_entity.pdbx_description
1 polymer ?
#
loop_
_entity_poly.entity_id
_entity_poly.type
_entity_poly.pdbx_seq_one_letter_code
_entity_poly.pdbx_strand_id
1 'polypeptide(L)' 'MTASTLSIPGLETVYDLLAQAIDQAGPDKTELFLVKLALLNANALGRPELMQQHIQAALHDL' A
#
# COMPACT_ATOMS: atom_id res chain seq x y z
N MET A 1 5.29 -1.72 -22.58
CA MET A 1 5.83 -1.25 -21.28
C MET A 1 5.42 -2.29 -20.25
N THR A 2 6.31 -3.17 -19.85
CA THR A 2 6.02 -4.30 -18.95
C THR A 2 5.62 -3.77 -17.58
N ALA A 3 4.37 -4.01 -17.17
CA ALA A 3 3.99 -3.84 -15.78
C ALA A 3 4.76 -4.89 -14.97
N SER A 4 5.85 -4.47 -14.32
CA SER A 4 6.62 -5.32 -13.42
C SER A 4 5.82 -5.51 -12.13
N THR A 5 4.78 -6.33 -12.20
CA THR A 5 4.07 -6.79 -11.00
C THR A 5 5.06 -7.53 -10.12
N LEU A 6 5.09 -7.20 -8.82
CA LEU A 6 5.90 -7.93 -7.86
C LEU A 6 5.59 -9.43 -7.96
N SER A 7 6.64 -10.26 -7.97
CA SER A 7 6.48 -11.71 -7.80
C SER A 7 5.88 -12.00 -6.42
N ILE A 8 5.24 -13.16 -6.26
CA ILE A 8 4.67 -13.62 -4.98
C ILE A 8 5.63 -13.41 -3.78
N PRO A 9 6.90 -13.87 -3.81
CA PRO A 9 7.83 -13.62 -2.70
C PRO A 9 8.15 -12.14 -2.46
N GLY A 10 8.07 -11.30 -3.49
CA GLY A 10 8.18 -9.84 -3.33
C GLY A 10 6.96 -9.26 -2.60
N LEU A 11 5.76 -9.76 -2.89
CA LEU A 11 4.54 -9.37 -2.18
C LEU A 11 4.57 -9.82 -0.72
N GLU A 12 5.04 -11.04 -0.44
CA GLU A 12 5.21 -11.55 0.93
C GLU A 12 6.17 -10.68 1.74
N THR A 13 7.30 -10.28 1.15
CA THR A 13 8.26 -9.38 1.80
C THR A 13 7.63 -8.02 2.13
N VAL A 14 6.87 -7.45 1.20
CA VAL A 14 6.17 -6.18 1.42
C VAL A 14 5.10 -6.33 2.51
N TYR A 15 4.35 -7.43 2.51
CA TYR A 15 3.34 -7.71 3.53
C TYR A 15 3.96 -7.84 4.92
N ASP A 16 5.07 -8.56 5.07
CA ASP A 16 5.77 -8.71 6.35
C ASP A 16 6.30 -7.37 6.87
N LEU A 17 6.88 -6.55 6.00
CA LEU A 17 7.32 -5.19 6.34
C LEU A 17 6.15 -4.29 6.75
N LEU A 18 5.00 -4.39 6.08
CA LEU A 18 3.79 -3.65 6.45
C LEU A 18 3.28 -4.07 7.82
N ALA A 19 3.23 -5.38 8.11
CA ALA A 19 2.80 -5.90 9.40
C ALA A 19 3.69 -5.38 10.54
N GLN A 20 5.01 -5.44 10.38
CA GLN A 20 5.96 -4.90 11.35
C GLN A 20 5.82 -3.38 11.52
N ALA A 21 5.55 -2.63 10.45
CA ALA A 21 5.40 -1.18 10.51
C ALA A 21 4.07 -0.76 11.19
N ILE A 22 3.00 -1.51 10.97
CA ILE A 22 1.70 -1.31 11.65
C ILE A 22 1.86 -1.55 13.16
N ASP A 23 2.53 -2.64 13.54
CA ASP A 23 2.78 -2.96 14.96
C ASP A 23 3.59 -1.85 15.65
N GLN A 24 4.63 -1.33 14.97
CA GLN A 24 5.43 -0.21 15.45
C GLN A 24 4.66 1.12 15.54
N ALA A 25 3.73 1.39 14.61
CA ALA A 25 2.89 2.58 14.66
C ALA A 25 1.97 2.55 15.88
N GLY A 26 1.49 1.36 16.23
CA GLY A 26 0.54 1.12 17.31
C GLY A 26 -0.89 1.48 16.91
N PRO A 27 -1.89 0.93 17.64
CA PRO A 27 -3.30 0.95 17.24
C PRO A 27 -3.88 2.37 17.06
N ASP A 28 -3.38 3.35 17.82
CA ASP A 28 -3.83 4.74 17.77
C ASP A 28 -3.37 5.48 16.49
N LYS A 29 -2.32 4.98 15.83
CA LYS A 29 -1.69 5.63 14.68
C LYS A 29 -1.73 4.79 13.41
N THR A 30 -2.27 3.57 13.46
CA THR A 30 -2.34 2.67 12.30
C THR A 30 -3.02 3.33 11.11
N GLU A 31 -4.19 3.96 11.30
CA GLU A 31 -4.91 4.63 10.21
C GLU A 31 -4.09 5.79 9.62
N LEU A 32 -3.50 6.63 10.48
CA LEU A 32 -2.66 7.75 10.04
C LEU A 32 -1.42 7.27 9.27
N PHE A 33 -0.79 6.18 9.73
CA PHE A 33 0.34 5.55 9.06
C PHE A 33 -0.05 5.03 7.68
N LEU A 34 -1.15 4.25 7.58
CA LEU A 34 -1.60 3.66 6.32
C LEU A 34 -1.99 4.74 5.30
N VAL A 35 -2.69 5.80 5.72
CA VAL A 35 -3.01 6.93 4.84
C VAL A 35 -1.74 7.62 4.36
N LYS A 36 -0.78 7.89 5.26
CA LYS A 36 0.48 8.52 4.88
C LYS A 36 1.29 7.65 3.92
N LEU A 37 1.33 6.34 4.14
CA LEU A 37 1.99 5.39 3.25
C LEU A 37 1.32 5.34 1.87
N ALA A 38 -0.01 5.31 1.83
CA ALA A 38 -0.78 5.35 0.59
C ALA A 38 -0.49 6.63 -0.22
N LEU A 39 -0.44 7.79 0.44
CA LEU A 39 -0.09 9.07 -0.20
C LEU A 39 1.35 9.10 -0.73
N LEU A 40 2.31 8.55 0.01
CA LEU A 40 3.70 8.44 -0.45
C LEU A 40 3.82 7.54 -1.68
N ASN A 41 3.11 6.40 -1.70
CA ASN A 41 3.06 5.53 -2.88
C ASN A 41 2.38 6.22 -4.06
N ALA A 42 1.28 6.95 -3.85
CA ALA A 42 0.62 7.72 -4.90
C ALA A 42 1.55 8.78 -5.51
N ASN A 43 2.33 9.46 -4.67
CA ASN A 43 3.34 10.42 -5.11
C ASN A 43 4.45 9.74 -5.93
N ALA A 44 4.97 8.60 -5.46
CA ALA A 44 5.99 7.82 -6.17
C ALA A 44 5.49 7.26 -7.52
N LEU A 45 4.22 6.86 -7.59
CA LEU A 45 3.57 6.40 -8.82
C LEU A 45 3.34 7.54 -9.82
N GLY A 46 3.15 8.77 -9.33
CA GLY A 46 2.88 9.95 -10.16
C GLY A 46 1.61 9.88 -10.99
N ARG A 47 0.70 8.93 -10.67
CA ARG A 47 -0.50 8.60 -11.46
C ARG A 47 -1.72 8.54 -10.54
N PRO A 48 -2.46 9.65 -10.38
CA PRO A 48 -3.60 9.71 -9.47
C PRO A 48 -4.74 8.77 -9.89
N GLU A 49 -4.93 8.54 -11.20
CA GLU A 49 -5.96 7.63 -11.72
C GLU A 49 -5.70 6.17 -11.33
N LEU A 50 -4.45 5.71 -11.39
CA LEU A 50 -4.08 4.36 -10.92
C LEU A 50 -4.30 4.23 -9.41
N MET A 51 -3.97 5.27 -8.64
CA MET A 51 -4.23 5.26 -7.20
C MET A 51 -5.73 5.17 -6.91
N GLN A 52 -6.57 5.90 -7.64
CA GLN A 52 -8.03 5.81 -7.51
C GLN A 52 -8.53 4.40 -7.82
N GLN A 53 -8.02 3.77 -8.89
CA GLN A 53 -8.36 2.39 -9.23
C GLN A 53 -7.97 1.41 -8.13
N HIS A 54 -6.78 1.54 -7.54
CA HIS A 54 -6.35 0.71 -6.41
C HIS A 54 -7.23 0.89 -5.16
N ILE A 55 -7.63 2.13 -4.85
CA ILE A 55 -8.54 2.40 -3.74
C ILE A 55 -9.89 1.73 -3.97
N GLN A 56 -10.47 1.85 -5.17
CA GLN A 56 -11.74 1.22 -5.50
C GLN A 56 -11.65 -0.31 -5.45
N ALA A 57 -10.55 -0.88 -5.96
CA ALA A 57 -10.33 -2.33 -5.87
C ALA A 57 -10.23 -2.82 -4.42
N ALA A 58 -9.48 -2.10 -3.57
CA ALA A 58 -9.36 -2.44 -2.16
C ALA A 58 -10.70 -2.33 -1.41
N LEU A 59 -11.54 -1.34 -1.74
CA LEU A 59 -12.89 -1.20 -1.17
C LEU A 59 -13.85 -2.32 -1.58
N HIS A 60 -13.63 -2.95 -2.74
CA HIS A 60 -14.47 -4.04 -3.23
C HIS A 60 -14.11 -5.41 -2.62
N ASP A 61 -12.86 -5.57 -2.19
CA ASP A 61 -12.27 -6.83 -1.70
C ASP A 61 -12.07 -6.86 -0.17
N LEU A 62 -12.64 -5.87 0.54
CA LEU A 62 -12.53 -5.64 1.99
C LEU A 62 -13.44 -6.57 2.80
#